data_AF-J7S1R3-F1
#
_entry.id   AF-J7S1R3-F1
#
_cell.length_a   1.000
_cell.length_b   1.000
_cell.length_c   1.000
_cell.angle_alpha   90.00
_cell.angle_beta   90.00
_cell.angle_gamma   90.00
#
_symmetry.space_group_name_H-M   'P 1'
#
loop_
_entity.id
_entity.type
_entity.pdbx_description
1 polymer ?
#
loop_
_entity_poly.entity_id
_entity_poly.type
_entity_poly.pdbx_seq_one_letter_code
_entity_poly.pdbx_strand_id
1 'polypeptide(L)'
;MPIFNKLKRIYSARGGISLIASGLHRGKSLNNSLQMLSIFHLKLAFWLATVLGVGYFVYIKRDQLAFECREIKTRIGKLFGRRIALNDSFAEDVESGFHSQNFDIRSENGEDSRSGLDNAAKAEIRRIMNNENLTFDKARLRYTERQFGKNLIAPDGTPLDPKAVTFSK
;
A
#
# COMPACT_ATOMS: atom_id res chain seq x y z
N MET A 1 -69.51 -39.35 39.51
CA MET A 1 -68.34 -38.96 40.35
C MET A 1 -67.88 -40.20 41.13
N PRO A 2 -66.60 -40.44 41.51
CA PRO A 2 -65.33 -39.83 41.08
C PRO A 2 -64.14 -40.86 41.05
N ILE A 3 -63.56 -41.21 39.89
CA ILE A 3 -62.28 -41.97 39.82
C ILE A 3 -61.12 -41.09 39.31
N PHE A 4 -61.41 -39.89 38.80
CA PHE A 4 -60.41 -38.99 38.21
C PHE A 4 -59.52 -38.20 39.19
N ASN A 5 -59.74 -38.28 40.50
CA ASN A 5 -59.05 -37.43 41.48
C ASN A 5 -57.77 -38.02 42.09
N LYS A 6 -57.39 -39.27 41.78
CA LYS A 6 -56.21 -39.90 42.43
C LYS A 6 -54.88 -39.72 41.69
N LEU A 7 -54.90 -39.35 40.40
CA LEU A 7 -53.67 -39.12 39.62
C LEU A 7 -53.13 -37.69 39.73
N LYS A 8 -53.94 -36.72 40.19
CA LYS A 8 -53.49 -35.32 40.35
C LYS A 8 -52.58 -35.10 41.58
N ARG A 9 -52.51 -36.06 42.50
CA ARG A 9 -51.74 -35.93 43.75
C ARG A 9 -50.27 -36.34 43.62
N ILE A 10 -49.88 -37.06 42.56
CA ILE A 10 -48.47 -37.48 42.36
C ILE A 10 -47.67 -36.42 41.59
N TYR A 11 -48.32 -35.56 40.79
CA TYR A 11 -47.63 -34.50 40.03
C TYR A 11 -47.22 -33.27 40.87
N SER A 12 -47.69 -33.15 42.12
CA SER A 12 -47.39 -31.99 42.97
C SER A 12 -46.09 -32.11 43.79
N ALA A 13 -45.42 -33.27 43.76
CA ALA A 13 -44.19 -33.51 44.53
C ALA A 13 -42.89 -33.29 43.71
N ARG A 14 -42.97 -32.64 42.54
CA ARG A 14 -41.82 -32.35 41.67
C ARG A 14 -41.50 -30.85 41.56
N GLY A 15 -42.04 -30.03 42.46
CA GLY A 15 -41.85 -28.57 42.50
C GLY A 15 -40.55 -28.10 43.16
N GLY A 16 -39.73 -29.00 43.72
CA GLY A 16 -38.50 -28.64 44.44
C GLY A 16 -37.22 -28.56 43.62
N ILE A 17 -37.23 -28.96 42.33
CA ILE A 17 -35.99 -29.10 41.53
C ILE A 17 -35.78 -27.91 40.55
N SER A 18 -36.78 -27.05 40.30
CA SER A 18 -36.62 -25.94 39.35
C SER A 18 -35.80 -24.75 39.88
N LEU A 19 -35.63 -24.65 41.21
CA LEU A 19 -34.92 -23.54 41.85
C LEU A 19 -33.38 -23.71 41.81
N ILE A 20 -32.88 -24.94 41.67
CA ILE A 20 -31.44 -25.22 41.55
C ILE A 20 -30.97 -25.15 40.08
N ALA A 21 -31.84 -25.50 39.12
CA ALA A 21 -31.53 -25.44 37.69
C ALA A 21 -31.40 -24.00 37.14
N SER A 22 -32.14 -23.05 37.73
CA SER A 22 -32.13 -21.64 37.33
C SER A 22 -30.88 -20.87 37.81
N GLY A 23 -30.25 -21.31 38.91
CA GLY A 23 -28.96 -20.77 39.39
C GLY A 23 -27.76 -21.18 38.52
N LEU A 24 -27.74 -22.42 38.01
CA LEU A 24 -26.64 -22.95 37.21
C LEU A 24 -26.57 -22.32 35.81
N HIS A 25 -27.73 -22.01 35.20
CA HIS A 25 -27.82 -21.32 33.91
C HIS A 25 -27.35 -19.86 34.01
N ARG A 26 -27.66 -19.19 35.13
CA ARG A 26 -27.25 -17.80 35.39
C ARG A 26 -25.73 -17.68 35.64
N GLY A 27 -25.13 -18.65 36.34
CA GLY A 27 -23.68 -18.73 36.54
C GLY A 27 -22.87 -18.97 35.25
N LYS A 28 -23.35 -19.87 34.36
CA LYS A 28 -22.73 -20.06 33.03
C LYS A 28 -22.83 -18.81 32.15
N SER A 29 -23.94 -18.07 32.21
CA SER A 29 -24.12 -16.83 31.44
C SER A 29 -23.13 -15.73 31.86
N LEU A 30 -22.90 -15.56 33.16
CA LEU A 30 -21.95 -14.57 33.68
C LEU A 30 -20.50 -14.94 33.35
N ASN A 31 -20.15 -16.22 33.45
CA ASN A 31 -18.83 -16.70 33.06
C ASN A 31 -18.58 -16.51 31.56
N ASN A 32 -19.57 -16.78 30.70
CA ASN A 32 -19.47 -16.51 29.27
C ASN A 32 -19.30 -15.02 28.97
N SER A 33 -19.99 -14.12 29.68
CA SER A 33 -19.80 -12.67 29.50
C SER A 33 -18.43 -12.17 29.96
N LEU A 34 -17.87 -12.73 31.03
CA LEU A 34 -16.52 -12.40 31.50
C LEU A 34 -15.45 -12.94 30.54
N GLN A 35 -15.66 -14.13 29.98
CA GLN A 35 -14.81 -14.70 28.93
C GLN A 35 -14.87 -13.85 27.64
N MET A 36 -16.05 -13.37 27.26
CA MET A 36 -16.23 -12.49 26.09
C MET A 36 -15.50 -11.15 26.28
N LEU A 37 -15.55 -10.55 27.47
CA LEU A 37 -14.80 -9.33 27.78
C LEU A 37 -13.28 -9.56 27.67
N SER A 38 -12.78 -10.68 28.22
CA SER A 38 -11.36 -11.04 28.15
C SER A 38 -10.86 -11.22 26.71
N ILE A 39 -11.63 -11.93 25.88
CA ILE A 39 -11.32 -12.12 24.45
C ILE A 39 -11.30 -10.78 23.71
N PHE A 40 -12.19 -9.85 24.05
CA PHE A 40 -12.22 -8.52 23.47
C PHE A 40 -10.94 -7.72 23.79
N HIS A 41 -10.51 -7.71 25.05
CA HIS A 41 -9.27 -7.02 25.46
C HIS A 41 -8.03 -7.65 24.81
N LEU A 42 -7.98 -8.97 24.65
CA LEU A 42 -6.88 -9.66 23.98
C LEU A 42 -6.79 -9.29 22.49
N LYS A 43 -7.94 -9.25 21.81
CA LYS A 43 -8.02 -8.80 20.40
C LYS A 43 -7.65 -7.33 20.27
N LEU A 44 -8.11 -6.49 21.20
CA LEU A 44 -7.78 -5.05 21.22
C LEU A 44 -6.28 -4.83 21.41
N ALA A 45 -5.65 -5.55 22.36
CA ALA A 45 -4.21 -5.49 22.59
C ALA A 45 -3.41 -5.98 21.37
N PHE A 46 -3.86 -7.04 20.71
CA PHE A 46 -3.24 -7.55 19.49
C PHE A 46 -3.29 -6.53 18.33
N TRP A 47 -4.45 -5.90 18.11
CA TRP A 47 -4.60 -4.84 17.10
C TRP A 47 -3.77 -3.61 17.45
N LEU A 48 -3.74 -3.20 18.72
CA LEU A 48 -2.91 -2.09 19.20
C LEU A 48 -1.42 -2.37 18.96
N ALA A 49 -0.95 -3.57 19.32
CA ALA A 49 0.44 -3.98 19.09
C ALA A 49 0.78 -4.04 17.60
N THR A 50 -0.14 -4.48 16.76
CA THR A 50 0.03 -4.48 15.29
C THR A 50 0.14 -3.06 14.75
N VAL A 51 -0.75 -2.15 15.16
CA VAL A 51 -0.71 -0.74 14.73
C VAL A 51 0.56 -0.05 15.22
N LEU A 52 0.96 -0.29 16.47
CA LEU A 52 2.19 0.26 17.03
C LEU A 52 3.42 -0.32 16.33
N GLY A 53 3.44 -1.62 16.02
CA GLY A 53 4.53 -2.27 15.30
C GLY A 53 4.68 -1.76 13.87
N VAL A 54 3.56 -1.63 13.14
CA VAL A 54 3.53 -1.02 11.81
C VAL A 54 3.93 0.46 11.88
N GLY A 55 3.40 1.21 12.84
CA GLY A 55 3.74 2.62 13.04
C GLY A 55 5.22 2.82 13.39
N TYR A 56 5.78 1.95 14.23
CA TYR A 56 7.19 1.95 14.59
C TYR A 56 8.08 1.55 13.40
N PHE A 57 7.68 0.56 12.62
CA PHE A 57 8.35 0.17 11.38
C PHE A 57 8.37 1.34 10.39
N VAL A 58 7.24 2.02 10.21
CA VAL A 58 7.12 3.22 9.38
C VAL A 58 7.98 4.36 9.93
N TYR A 59 8.04 4.53 11.25
CA TYR A 59 8.86 5.56 11.89
C TYR A 59 10.36 5.34 11.67
N ILE A 60 10.86 4.11 11.85
CA ILE A 60 12.27 3.78 11.60
C ILE A 60 12.61 3.97 10.12
N LYS A 61 11.70 3.60 9.22
CA LYS A 61 11.91 3.67 7.78
C LYS A 61 11.36 4.95 7.15
N ARG A 62 11.02 5.97 7.96
CA ARG A 62 10.36 7.19 7.50
C ARG A 62 11.13 7.90 6.38
N ASP A 63 12.46 7.90 6.46
CA ASP A 63 13.32 8.57 5.48
C ASP A 63 13.46 7.76 4.18
N GLN A 64 13.22 6.44 4.22
CA GLN A 64 13.17 5.57 3.03
C GLN A 64 11.75 5.54 2.41
N LEU A 65 10.70 5.58 3.24
CA LEU A 65 9.28 5.56 2.81
C LEU A 65 8.80 6.92 2.29
N ALA A 66 9.39 8.03 2.73
CA ALA A 66 9.01 9.37 2.27
C ALA A 66 9.32 9.61 0.78
N PHE A 67 10.28 8.87 0.21
CA PHE A 67 10.58 8.92 -1.22
C PHE A 67 9.63 8.05 -2.06
N GLU A 68 9.23 6.88 -1.57
CA GLU A 68 8.33 5.95 -2.27
C GLU A 68 6.85 6.39 -2.22
N CYS A 69 6.38 6.86 -1.06
CA CYS A 69 4.96 7.15 -0.84
C CYS A 69 4.49 8.50 -1.42
N ARG A 70 5.41 9.40 -1.79
CA ARG A 70 5.03 10.70 -2.38
C ARG A 70 4.42 10.53 -3.77
N GLU A 71 4.80 9.50 -4.51
CA GLU A 71 4.26 9.20 -5.83
C GLU A 71 3.02 8.29 -5.79
N ILE A 72 2.96 7.34 -4.85
CA ILE A 72 1.81 6.42 -4.71
C ILE A 72 0.52 7.19 -4.40
N LYS A 73 0.60 8.25 -3.57
CA LYS A 73 -0.56 9.07 -3.22
C LYS A 73 -1.10 9.88 -4.40
N THR A 74 -0.26 10.23 -5.38
CA THR A 74 -0.70 10.92 -6.61
C THR A 74 -1.15 9.95 -7.70
N ARG A 75 -0.73 8.68 -7.64
CA ARG A 75 -1.14 7.61 -8.58
C ARG A 75 -2.59 7.17 -8.38
N ILE A 76 -3.04 7.03 -7.13
CA ILE A 76 -4.41 6.54 -6.84
C ILE A 76 -5.48 7.58 -7.21
N GLY A 77 -5.21 8.88 -7.02
CA GLY A 77 -6.18 9.95 -7.32
C GLY A 77 -6.46 10.15 -8.82
N LYS A 78 -5.53 9.79 -9.71
CA LYS A 78 -5.64 10.04 -11.16
C LYS A 78 -6.15 8.83 -11.97
N LEU A 79 -6.27 7.64 -11.36
CA LEU A 79 -6.73 6.41 -12.03
C LEU A 79 -8.26 6.29 -12.15
N PHE A 80 -9.03 7.07 -11.39
CA PHE A 80 -10.50 6.96 -11.37
C PHE A 80 -11.25 7.81 -12.41
N GLY A 81 -10.58 8.57 -13.29
CA GLY A 81 -11.24 9.70 -13.95
C GLY A 81 -11.05 9.96 -15.44
N ARG A 82 -10.28 9.21 -16.23
CA ARG A 82 -10.10 9.57 -17.65
C ARG A 82 -9.68 8.38 -18.53
N ARG A 83 -10.47 8.07 -19.56
CA ARG A 83 -10.00 7.25 -20.67
C ARG A 83 -9.00 8.08 -21.46
N ILE A 84 -7.74 7.69 -21.39
CA ILE A 84 -6.66 8.35 -22.10
C ILE A 84 -6.44 7.57 -23.38
N ALA A 85 -6.64 8.23 -24.53
CA ALA A 85 -6.20 7.70 -25.81
C ALA A 85 -4.68 7.91 -25.90
N LEU A 86 -3.91 6.83 -25.73
CA LEU A 86 -2.46 6.82 -25.88
C LEU A 86 -2.11 6.02 -27.12
N ASN A 87 -1.06 6.45 -27.83
CA ASN A 87 -0.38 5.60 -28.80
C ASN A 87 0.27 4.41 -28.04
N ASP A 88 0.25 3.22 -28.64
CA ASP A 88 0.68 1.95 -28.04
C ASP A 88 2.06 2.03 -27.39
N SER A 89 3.02 2.74 -28.02
CA SER A 89 4.36 2.91 -27.46
C SER A 89 4.39 3.70 -26.14
N PHE A 90 3.49 4.69 -25.98
CA PHE A 90 3.39 5.46 -24.74
C PHE A 90 2.54 4.74 -23.70
N ALA A 91 1.60 3.89 -24.12
CA ALA A 91 0.82 3.07 -23.21
C ALA A 91 1.71 2.13 -22.38
N GLU A 92 2.65 1.43 -23.04
CA GLU A 92 3.63 0.56 -22.37
C GLU A 92 4.54 1.33 -21.41
N ASP A 93 4.93 2.56 -21.80
CA ASP A 93 5.77 3.42 -20.96
C ASP A 93 5.06 3.89 -19.70
N VAL A 94 3.76 4.20 -19.82
CA VAL A 94 2.91 4.54 -18.68
C VAL A 94 2.76 3.34 -17.74
N GLU A 95 2.50 2.15 -18.29
CA GLU A 95 2.37 0.92 -17.50
C GLU A 95 3.69 0.55 -16.80
N SER A 96 4.82 0.79 -17.46
CA SER A 96 6.16 0.59 -16.91
C SER A 96 6.59 1.63 -15.87
N GLY A 97 5.79 2.67 -15.63
CA GLY A 97 6.12 3.75 -14.70
C GLY A 97 7.16 4.75 -15.23
N PHE A 98 7.34 4.84 -16.55
CA PHE A 98 8.20 5.85 -17.20
C PHE A 98 7.50 7.21 -17.36
N HIS A 99 6.89 7.69 -16.28
CA HIS A 99 6.22 8.98 -16.23
C HIS A 99 6.42 9.64 -14.86
N SER A 100 6.29 10.96 -14.79
CA SER A 100 6.38 11.73 -13.54
C SER A 100 5.47 12.95 -13.58
N GLN A 101 5.49 13.79 -12.54
CA GLN A 101 4.76 15.07 -12.58
C GLN A 101 5.37 16.05 -13.58
N ASN A 102 6.68 16.01 -13.74
CA ASN A 102 7.42 16.86 -14.68
C ASN A 102 7.47 16.29 -16.09
N PHE A 103 7.10 15.01 -16.24
CA PHE A 103 7.07 14.30 -17.51
C PHE A 103 5.76 13.51 -17.63
N ASP A 104 4.70 14.20 -18.03
CA ASP A 104 3.39 13.60 -18.26
C ASP A 104 3.25 13.19 -19.72
N ILE A 105 3.34 11.89 -19.99
CA ILE A 105 3.09 11.29 -21.32
C ILE A 105 1.63 10.89 -21.49
N ARG A 106 0.79 11.12 -20.49
CA ARG A 106 -0.62 10.71 -20.47
C ARG A 106 -1.56 11.78 -21.06
N SER A 107 -1.07 12.95 -21.44
CA SER A 107 -1.90 14.02 -22.01
C SER A 107 -1.66 14.15 -23.52
N GLU A 108 -2.73 14.08 -24.31
CA GLU A 108 -2.82 14.63 -25.69
C GLU A 108 -1.67 14.27 -26.66
N ASN A 109 -1.09 13.07 -26.53
CA ASN A 109 -0.04 12.56 -27.44
C ASN A 109 -0.60 11.69 -28.59
N GLY A 110 -1.91 11.73 -28.83
CA GLY A 110 -2.57 10.87 -29.84
C GLY A 110 -2.15 11.15 -31.28
N GLU A 111 -1.69 12.37 -31.56
CA GLU A 111 -1.18 12.79 -32.89
C GLU A 111 0.34 12.95 -32.91
N ASP A 112 1.05 12.60 -31.83
CA ASP A 112 2.51 12.72 -31.78
C ASP A 112 3.18 11.53 -32.47
N SER A 113 3.88 11.82 -33.56
CA SER A 113 4.63 10.83 -34.35
C SER A 113 6.03 10.56 -33.80
N ARG A 114 6.48 11.27 -32.75
CA ARG A 114 7.80 11.06 -32.17
C ARG A 114 7.85 9.71 -31.47
N SER A 115 8.88 8.94 -31.78
CA SER A 115 9.23 7.76 -30.97
C SER A 115 9.62 8.22 -29.57
N GLY A 116 9.09 7.54 -28.55
CA GLY A 116 9.42 7.79 -27.15
C GLY A 116 10.89 7.47 -26.80
N LEU A 117 11.15 7.13 -25.53
CA LEU A 117 12.49 6.74 -25.11
C LEU A 117 13.00 5.53 -25.92
N ASP A 118 14.30 5.50 -26.21
CA ASP A 118 14.94 4.34 -26.82
C ASP A 118 14.87 3.11 -25.91
N ASN A 119 14.75 1.91 -26.49
CA ASN A 119 14.58 0.66 -25.76
C ASN A 119 15.79 0.31 -24.87
N ALA A 120 17.02 0.60 -25.32
CA ALA A 120 18.21 0.37 -24.51
C ALA A 120 18.26 1.35 -23.33
N ALA A 121 17.90 2.62 -23.57
CA ALA A 121 17.77 3.61 -22.50
C ALA A 121 16.70 3.20 -21.47
N LYS A 122 15.52 2.72 -21.91
CA LYS A 122 14.44 2.23 -21.03
C LYS A 122 14.92 1.09 -20.14
N ALA A 123 15.63 0.12 -20.70
CA ALA A 123 16.15 -1.01 -19.94
C ALA A 123 17.12 -0.56 -18.83
N GLU A 124 18.04 0.34 -19.14
CA GLU A 124 19.00 0.86 -18.17
C GLU A 124 18.34 1.75 -17.11
N ILE A 125 17.40 2.62 -17.50
CA ILE A 125 16.63 3.44 -16.55
C ILE A 125 15.85 2.55 -15.59
N ARG A 126 15.17 1.51 -16.10
CA ARG A 126 14.46 0.53 -15.26
C ARG A 126 15.41 -0.19 -14.30
N ARG A 127 16.61 -0.55 -14.77
CA ARG A 127 17.65 -1.13 -13.92
C ARG A 127 18.10 -0.18 -12.81
N ILE A 128 18.27 1.11 -13.11
CA ILE A 128 18.62 2.13 -12.12
C ILE A 128 17.49 2.30 -11.10
N MET A 129 16.24 2.39 -11.56
CA MET A 129 15.06 2.48 -10.68
C MET A 129 15.03 1.32 -9.68
N ASN A 130 15.21 0.08 -10.17
CA ASN A 130 15.16 -1.12 -9.34
C ASN A 130 16.36 -1.26 -8.40
N ASN A 131 17.57 -0.95 -8.87
CA ASN A 131 18.79 -1.16 -8.09
C ASN A 131 18.99 -0.08 -7.02
N GLU A 132 18.60 1.16 -7.32
CA GLU A 132 18.86 2.32 -6.46
C GLU A 132 17.58 2.82 -5.74
N ASN A 133 16.42 2.18 -5.98
CA ASN A 133 15.11 2.60 -5.47
C ASN A 133 14.86 4.10 -5.75
N LEU A 134 15.05 4.48 -7.02
CA LEU A 134 14.90 5.85 -7.48
C LEU A 134 13.62 6.03 -8.29
N THR A 135 12.99 7.20 -8.15
CA THR A 135 11.89 7.64 -9.01
C THR A 135 12.37 7.81 -10.45
N PHE A 136 11.43 7.78 -11.41
CA PHE A 136 11.72 7.89 -12.84
C PHE A 136 12.61 9.09 -13.19
N ASP A 137 12.30 10.29 -12.67
CA ASP A 137 13.08 11.49 -12.96
C ASP A 137 14.52 11.39 -12.45
N LYS A 138 14.71 10.85 -11.24
CA LYS A 138 16.04 10.65 -10.67
C LYS A 138 16.82 9.58 -11.44
N ALA A 139 16.15 8.49 -11.81
CA ALA A 139 16.76 7.43 -12.59
C ALA A 139 17.19 7.92 -13.98
N ARG A 140 16.37 8.76 -14.63
CA ARG A 140 16.75 9.45 -15.87
C ARG A 140 17.94 10.38 -15.70
N LEU A 141 17.97 11.17 -14.63
CA LEU A 141 19.12 12.04 -14.34
C LEU A 141 20.39 11.20 -14.19
N ARG A 142 20.35 10.13 -13.38
CA ARG A 142 21.48 9.20 -13.21
C ARG A 142 21.92 8.54 -14.50
N TYR A 143 20.97 8.12 -15.34
CA TYR A 143 21.27 7.57 -16.65
C TYR A 143 22.03 8.59 -17.51
N THR A 144 21.54 9.82 -17.59
CA THR A 144 22.17 10.91 -18.35
C THR A 144 23.56 11.23 -17.81
N GLU A 145 23.74 11.34 -16.48
CA GLU A 145 25.06 11.53 -15.86
C GLU A 145 26.05 10.42 -16.24
N ARG A 146 25.60 9.16 -16.28
CA ARG A 146 26.44 8.03 -16.74
C ARG A 146 26.81 8.14 -18.22
N GLN A 147 25.89 8.61 -19.06
CA GLN A 147 26.18 8.84 -20.47
C GLN A 147 27.14 10.01 -20.66
N PHE A 148 27.03 11.07 -19.85
CA PHE A 148 27.98 12.19 -19.87
C PHE A 148 29.39 11.72 -19.52
N GLY A 149 29.55 10.96 -18.43
CA GLY A 149 30.86 10.45 -18.03
C GLY A 149 31.51 9.57 -19.10
N LYS A 150 30.72 8.78 -19.85
CA LYS A 150 31.22 7.98 -20.99
C LYS A 150 31.69 8.81 -22.17
N ASN A 151 31.17 10.04 -22.32
CA ASN A 151 31.45 10.92 -23.45
C ASN A 151 32.38 12.09 -23.09
N LEU A 152 33.11 12.00 -21.96
CA LEU A 152 33.97 13.07 -21.46
C LEU A 152 33.20 14.38 -21.24
N ILE A 153 32.00 14.27 -20.68
CA ILE A 153 31.17 15.39 -20.27
C ILE A 153 30.98 15.30 -18.75
N ALA A 154 31.16 16.41 -18.07
CA ALA A 154 30.95 16.53 -16.64
C ALA A 154 29.45 16.47 -16.31
N PRO A 155 29.08 16.16 -15.05
CA PRO A 155 27.67 16.10 -14.63
C PRO A 155 26.90 17.41 -14.83
N ASP A 156 27.60 18.55 -14.86
CA ASP A 156 27.03 19.88 -15.13
C ASP A 156 26.85 20.17 -16.63
N GLY A 157 27.24 19.24 -17.51
CA GLY A 157 27.19 19.38 -18.95
C GLY A 157 28.43 20.04 -19.57
N THR A 158 29.43 20.41 -18.78
CA THR A 158 30.67 20.97 -19.33
C THR A 158 31.54 19.89 -19.98
N PRO A 159 32.19 20.16 -21.11
CA PRO A 159 33.14 19.21 -21.68
C PRO A 159 34.34 19.03 -20.74
N LEU A 160 34.74 17.79 -20.50
CA LEU A 160 35.98 17.43 -19.80
C LEU A 160 37.18 17.35 -20.73
N ASP A 161 37.00 17.65 -22.02
CA ASP A 161 38.09 17.72 -22.99
C ASP A 161 39.05 18.86 -22.62
N PRO A 162 40.35 18.60 -22.39
CA PRO A 162 41.35 19.63 -22.11
C PRO A 162 41.45 20.72 -23.19
N LYS A 163 40.98 20.43 -24.41
CA LYS A 163 40.96 21.38 -25.52
C LYS A 163 39.65 22.16 -25.64
N ALA A 164 38.66 21.87 -24.81
CA ALA A 164 37.41 22.60 -24.82
C ALA A 164 37.63 24.03 -24.33
N VAL A 165 37.24 25.00 -25.16
CA VAL A 165 37.21 26.41 -24.80
C VAL A 165 35.81 26.73 -24.30
N THR A 166 35.66 26.96 -23.00
CA THR A 166 34.40 27.40 -22.39
C THR A 166 34.44 28.88 -22.08
N PHE A 167 33.44 29.63 -22.50
CA PHE A 167 33.30 31.04 -22.17
C PHE A 167 32.45 31.20 -20.91
N SER A 168 33.04 31.69 -19.82
CA SER A 168 32.27 32.13 -18.65
C SER A 168 31.54 33.42 -18.99
N LYS A 169 30.26 33.51 -18.62
CA LYS A 169 29.44 34.71 -18.79
C LYS A 169 29.63 35.69 -17.63
#